data_AF-A0A1T3NQB8-F1
#
_entry.id   AF-A0A1T3NQB8-F1
#
_cell.length_a   1.000
_cell.length_b   1.000
_cell.length_c   1.000
_cell.angle_alpha   90.00
_cell.angle_beta   90.00
_cell.angle_gamma   90.00
#
_symmetry.space_group_name_H-M   'P 1'
#
loop_
_entity.id
_entity.type
_entity.pdbx_description
1 polymer ?
#
loop_
_entity_poly.entity_id
_entity_poly.type
_entity_poly.pdbx_seq_one_letter_code
_entity_poly.pdbx_strand_id
1 'polypeptide(L)'
;MHNAAEAAGSTRTAADTTAVTDVATAAPATAASATAARRRKGTAVAALLAGDALVHAFWATGATWPADSTEALSQGLLNADVPFTPRVLLPLWALLTTAAVGIYAHSRGRGGRLTALVTVAVATGLTVRAGAGVIWALGVGADPGSTFYRLNLAVYTPVCVVFGYTAARVALDGIVRRPSRLLRTRTAGR
;
A
#
# COMPACT_ATOMS: atom_id res chain seq x y z
N MET A 1 -73.47 25.84 49.20
CA MET A 1 -74.11 26.22 47.93
C MET A 1 -73.07 26.17 46.83
N HIS A 2 -73.34 25.36 45.78
CA HIS A 2 -72.78 25.38 44.41
C HIS A 2 -71.26 25.19 44.22
N ASN A 3 -70.72 24.09 43.68
CA ASN A 3 -70.84 23.39 42.37
C ASN A 3 -69.81 23.84 41.29
N ALA A 4 -69.28 22.83 40.56
CA ALA A 4 -68.69 22.84 39.20
C ALA A 4 -67.25 23.40 39.04
N ALA A 5 -66.38 22.96 38.12
CA ALA A 5 -66.25 21.84 37.17
C ALA A 5 -64.80 21.97 36.61
N GLU A 6 -63.97 20.93 36.54
CA GLU A 6 -63.62 20.18 35.31
C GLU A 6 -63.35 21.03 34.05
N ALA A 7 -62.09 21.05 33.56
CA ALA A 7 -61.70 20.78 32.15
C ALA A 7 -60.32 21.35 31.73
N ALA A 8 -59.59 20.52 30.98
CA ALA A 8 -58.61 20.85 29.92
C ALA A 8 -57.26 21.49 30.32
N GLY A 9 -56.10 21.10 29.77
CA GLY A 9 -55.84 20.21 28.64
C GLY A 9 -54.36 19.79 28.61
N SER A 10 -54.16 18.50 28.42
CA SER A 10 -52.89 17.85 28.14
C SER A 10 -52.68 17.86 26.62
N THR A 11 -51.80 18.73 26.12
CA THR A 11 -51.27 18.66 24.75
C THR A 11 -49.81 18.28 24.83
N ARG A 12 -49.54 16.99 25.03
CA ARG A 12 -48.23 16.39 24.72
C ARG A 12 -48.16 16.16 23.22
N THR A 13 -47.32 16.96 22.57
CA THR A 13 -46.98 16.91 21.16
C THR A 13 -46.27 15.59 20.84
N ALA A 14 -46.97 14.70 20.12
CA ALA A 14 -46.46 13.42 19.63
C ALA A 14 -45.74 13.59 18.28
N ALA A 15 -44.65 14.36 18.26
CA ALA A 15 -43.91 14.64 17.02
C ALA A 15 -42.41 14.72 17.27
N ASP A 16 -41.80 13.68 17.84
CA ASP A 16 -40.33 13.60 17.90
C ASP A 16 -39.82 12.15 18.03
N THR A 17 -40.22 11.27 17.12
CA THR A 17 -39.75 9.85 17.15
C THR A 17 -39.36 9.31 15.77
N THR A 18 -39.44 10.10 14.69
CA THR A 18 -39.08 9.64 13.35
C THR A 18 -37.64 9.96 12.93
N ALA A 19 -36.87 10.73 13.71
CA ALA A 19 -35.52 11.15 13.33
C ALA A 19 -34.37 10.18 13.74
N VAL A 20 -34.64 9.12 14.49
CA VAL A 20 -33.60 8.23 15.04
C VAL A 20 -33.30 7.01 14.15
N THR A 21 -34.11 6.73 13.13
CA THR A 21 -33.96 5.54 12.27
C THR A 21 -33.02 5.70 11.08
N ASP A 22 -32.61 6.91 10.69
CA ASP A 22 -31.79 7.11 9.48
C ASP A 22 -30.27 6.99 9.67
N VAL A 23 -29.77 6.92 10.92
CA VAL A 23 -28.32 6.83 11.18
C VAL A 23 -27.78 5.39 11.08
N ALA A 24 -28.63 4.37 11.20
CA ALA A 24 -28.20 2.97 11.28
C ALA A 24 -27.86 2.33 9.91
N THR A 25 -28.33 2.91 8.80
CA THR A 25 -28.23 2.30 7.46
C THR A 25 -27.01 2.74 6.64
N ALA A 26 -26.27 3.78 7.06
CA ALA A 26 -25.14 4.34 6.31
C ALA A 26 -23.79 3.63 6.56
N ALA A 27 -23.64 2.85 7.63
CA ALA A 27 -22.39 2.21 8.02
C ALA A 27 -21.82 1.12 7.06
N PRO A 28 -22.62 0.27 6.38
CA PRO A 28 -22.06 -0.85 5.60
C PRO A 28 -21.39 -0.42 4.29
N ALA A 29 -21.82 0.69 3.68
CA ALA A 29 -21.27 1.16 2.40
C ALA A 29 -19.82 1.67 2.52
N THR A 30 -19.46 2.29 3.64
CA THR A 30 -18.12 2.86 3.88
C THR A 30 -17.07 1.78 4.16
N ALA A 31 -17.45 0.69 4.84
CA ALA A 31 -16.55 -0.42 5.12
C ALA A 31 -16.19 -1.22 3.85
N ALA A 32 -17.18 -1.41 2.96
CA ALA A 32 -17.00 -2.09 1.67
C ALA A 32 -16.08 -1.28 0.74
N SER A 33 -16.31 0.04 0.63
CA SER A 33 -15.50 0.92 -0.22
C SER A 33 -14.04 0.97 0.23
N ALA A 34 -13.79 1.05 1.54
CA ALA A 34 -12.44 1.05 2.10
C ALA A 34 -11.71 -0.28 1.88
N THR A 35 -12.42 -1.41 1.92
CA THR A 35 -11.84 -2.73 1.60
C THR A 35 -11.46 -2.83 0.12
N ALA A 36 -12.33 -2.35 -0.78
CA ALA A 36 -12.05 -2.30 -2.21
C ALA A 36 -10.85 -1.39 -2.53
N ALA A 37 -10.77 -0.22 -1.89
CA ALA A 37 -9.64 0.71 -2.04
C ALA A 37 -8.31 0.06 -1.62
N ARG A 38 -8.28 -0.64 -0.48
CA ARG A 38 -7.10 -1.37 -0.03
C ARG A 38 -6.66 -2.47 -1.01
N ARG A 39 -7.62 -3.24 -1.54
CA ARG A 39 -7.34 -4.28 -2.55
C ARG A 39 -6.74 -3.68 -3.83
N ARG A 40 -7.29 -2.56 -4.32
CA ARG A 40 -6.77 -1.85 -5.49
C ARG A 40 -5.33 -1.37 -5.26
N LYS A 41 -5.07 -0.68 -4.14
CA LYS A 41 -3.72 -0.21 -3.77
C LYS A 41 -2.72 -1.37 -3.68
N GLY A 42 -3.08 -2.44 -2.97
CA GLY A 42 -2.20 -3.60 -2.85
C GLY A 42 -1.98 -4.33 -4.17
N THR A 43 -2.98 -4.39 -5.04
CA THR A 43 -2.83 -4.95 -6.39
C THR A 43 -1.89 -4.10 -7.25
N ALA A 44 -2.00 -2.77 -7.18
CA ALA A 44 -1.11 -1.87 -7.90
C ALA A 44 0.36 -2.05 -7.48
N VAL A 45 0.63 -2.07 -6.16
CA VAL A 45 2.00 -2.30 -5.65
C VAL A 45 2.51 -3.70 -6.03
N ALA A 46 1.67 -4.73 -5.91
CA ALA A 46 2.05 -6.07 -6.32
C ALA A 46 2.34 -6.18 -7.83
N ALA A 47 1.58 -5.49 -8.66
CA ALA A 47 1.80 -5.45 -10.11
C ALA A 47 3.11 -4.74 -10.47
N LEU A 48 3.45 -3.64 -9.78
CA LEU A 48 4.74 -2.97 -9.94
C LEU A 48 5.90 -3.94 -9.65
N LEU A 49 5.88 -4.58 -8.48
CA LEU A 49 6.94 -5.51 -8.07
C LEU A 49 7.03 -6.73 -8.97
N ALA A 50 5.88 -7.24 -9.45
CA ALA A 50 5.86 -8.34 -10.41
C ALA A 50 6.44 -7.92 -11.76
N GLY A 51 6.12 -6.72 -12.25
CA GLY A 51 6.72 -6.16 -13.46
C GLY A 51 8.23 -6.02 -13.34
N ASP A 52 8.71 -5.46 -12.22
CA ASP A 52 10.13 -5.33 -11.91
C ASP A 52 10.84 -6.70 -11.86
N ALA A 53 10.22 -7.68 -11.20
CA ALA A 53 10.71 -9.05 -11.20
C ALA A 53 10.86 -9.61 -12.63
N LEU A 54 9.85 -9.42 -13.49
CA LEU A 54 9.91 -9.90 -14.88
C LEU A 54 11.03 -9.24 -15.67
N VAL A 55 11.32 -7.96 -15.43
CA VAL A 55 12.47 -7.27 -16.02
C VAL A 55 13.78 -7.92 -15.58
N HIS A 56 13.94 -8.26 -14.30
CA HIS A 56 15.12 -9.00 -13.81
C HIS A 56 15.25 -10.40 -14.40
N ALA A 57 14.13 -11.13 -14.54
CA ALA A 57 14.13 -12.43 -15.20
C ALA A 57 14.53 -12.32 -16.68
N PHE A 58 14.06 -11.26 -17.36
CA PHE A 58 14.44 -10.97 -18.74
C PHE A 58 15.93 -10.67 -18.87
N TRP A 59 16.50 -9.79 -18.03
CA TRP A 59 17.95 -9.54 -18.03
C TRP A 59 18.78 -10.76 -17.66
N ALA A 60 18.24 -11.70 -16.86
CA ALA A 60 18.93 -12.94 -16.54
C ALA A 60 19.14 -13.85 -17.76
N THR A 61 18.44 -13.61 -18.88
CA THR A 61 18.67 -14.29 -20.16
C THR A 61 19.87 -13.72 -20.95
N GLY A 62 20.50 -12.64 -20.47
CA GLY A 62 21.56 -11.92 -21.15
C GLY A 62 21.08 -10.78 -22.04
N ALA A 63 19.77 -10.51 -22.10
CA ALA A 63 19.24 -9.36 -22.79
C ALA A 63 19.61 -8.04 -22.09
N THR A 64 19.89 -6.98 -22.87
CA THR A 64 20.37 -5.68 -22.36
C THR A 64 19.38 -4.54 -22.53
N TRP A 65 18.22 -4.77 -23.16
CA TRP A 65 17.22 -3.73 -23.40
C TRP A 65 16.83 -3.02 -22.08
N PRO A 66 16.69 -1.69 -22.05
CA PRO A 66 16.73 -0.75 -23.18
C PRO A 66 18.14 -0.23 -23.55
N ALA A 67 19.22 -0.82 -23.02
CA ALA A 67 20.59 -0.40 -23.28
C ALA A 67 21.29 -1.25 -24.36
N ASP A 68 22.30 -0.67 -24.99
CA ASP A 68 23.10 -1.32 -26.03
C ASP A 68 24.13 -2.32 -25.46
N SER A 69 24.39 -2.29 -24.14
CA SER A 69 25.33 -3.18 -23.47
C SER A 69 25.01 -3.35 -21.98
N THR A 70 25.57 -4.38 -21.36
CA THR A 70 25.47 -4.61 -19.90
C THR A 70 26.11 -3.49 -19.09
N GLU A 71 27.22 -2.93 -19.57
CA GLU A 71 27.90 -1.80 -18.92
C GLU A 71 26.97 -0.57 -18.90
N ALA A 72 26.40 -0.22 -20.06
CA ALA A 72 25.47 0.89 -20.17
C ALA A 72 24.20 0.68 -19.33
N LEU A 73 23.71 -0.56 -19.25
CA LEU A 73 22.59 -0.95 -18.40
C LEU A 73 22.92 -0.77 -16.91
N SER A 74 24.08 -1.26 -16.48
CA SER A 74 24.53 -1.17 -15.09
C SER A 74 24.77 0.28 -14.66
N GLN A 75 25.45 1.06 -15.51
CA GLN A 75 25.64 2.48 -15.28
C GLN A 75 24.30 3.21 -15.21
N GLY A 76 23.35 2.92 -16.10
CA GLY A 76 22.02 3.54 -16.09
C GLY A 76 21.15 3.19 -14.89
N LEU A 77 21.31 2.01 -14.28
CA LEU A 77 20.49 1.52 -13.17
C LEU A 77 21.12 1.73 -11.78
N LEU A 78 22.44 1.59 -11.69
CA LEU A 78 23.18 1.50 -10.43
C LEU A 78 24.25 2.59 -10.28
N ASN A 79 24.55 3.35 -11.34
CA ASN A 79 25.66 4.31 -11.38
C ASN A 79 27.01 3.65 -10.99
N ALA A 80 27.18 2.39 -11.39
CA ALA A 80 28.33 1.55 -11.07
C ALA A 80 28.44 0.38 -12.07
N ASP A 81 29.63 -0.18 -12.22
CA ASP A 81 29.88 -1.37 -13.05
C ASP A 81 29.67 -2.64 -12.23
N VAL A 82 28.46 -3.19 -12.34
CA VAL A 82 28.03 -4.39 -11.62
C VAL A 82 27.64 -5.45 -12.65
N PRO A 83 28.06 -6.71 -12.46
CA PRO A 83 27.74 -7.76 -13.43
C PRO A 83 26.25 -8.16 -13.36
N PHE A 84 25.52 -7.99 -14.48
CA PHE A 84 24.14 -8.48 -14.66
C PHE A 84 24.12 -9.96 -15.01
N THR A 85 24.64 -10.78 -14.09
CA THR A 85 24.67 -12.24 -14.27
C THR A 85 23.43 -12.91 -13.65
N PRO A 86 23.06 -14.12 -14.10
CA PRO A 86 21.98 -14.89 -13.49
C PRO A 86 22.15 -15.07 -11.97
N ARG A 87 23.39 -15.18 -11.48
CA ARG A 87 23.70 -15.32 -10.05
C ARG A 87 23.26 -14.11 -9.22
N VAL A 88 23.22 -12.91 -9.81
CA VAL A 88 22.77 -11.68 -9.14
C VAL A 88 21.28 -11.44 -9.39
N LEU A 89 20.82 -11.67 -10.62
CA LEU A 89 19.45 -11.33 -11.04
C LEU A 89 18.39 -12.32 -10.56
N LEU A 90 18.68 -13.63 -10.49
CA LEU A 90 17.70 -14.62 -10.04
C LEU A 90 17.31 -14.46 -8.56
N PRO A 91 18.23 -14.16 -7.62
CA PRO A 91 17.86 -13.79 -6.25
C PRO A 91 16.95 -12.55 -6.19
N LEU A 92 17.22 -11.52 -7.00
CA LEU A 92 16.39 -10.30 -7.06
C LEU A 92 14.99 -10.63 -7.59
N TRP A 93 14.89 -11.39 -8.68
CA TRP A 93 13.63 -11.87 -9.22
C TRP A 93 12.80 -12.64 -8.17
N ALA A 94 13.44 -13.59 -7.46
CA ALA A 94 12.77 -14.39 -6.44
C ALA A 94 12.29 -13.53 -5.26
N LEU A 95 13.13 -12.58 -4.81
CA LEU A 95 12.80 -11.66 -3.73
C LEU A 95 11.60 -10.77 -4.10
N LEU A 96 11.64 -10.14 -5.29
CA LEU A 96 10.59 -9.26 -5.78
C LEU A 96 9.27 -10.01 -6.02
N THR A 97 9.34 -11.22 -6.58
CA THR A 97 8.16 -12.09 -6.77
C THR A 97 7.54 -12.45 -5.41
N THR A 98 8.36 -12.81 -4.43
CA THR A 98 7.90 -13.12 -3.07
C THR A 98 7.25 -11.90 -2.42
N ALA A 99 7.85 -10.71 -2.57
CA ALA A 99 7.30 -9.46 -2.08
C ALA A 99 5.95 -9.12 -2.75
N ALA A 100 5.84 -9.29 -4.07
CA ALA A 100 4.62 -9.09 -4.84
C ALA A 100 3.48 -9.99 -4.33
N VAL A 101 3.74 -11.30 -4.19
CA VAL A 101 2.78 -12.27 -3.65
C VAL A 101 2.41 -11.92 -2.20
N GLY A 102 3.38 -11.55 -1.37
CA GLY A 102 3.17 -11.16 0.02
C GLY A 102 2.24 -9.96 0.17
N ILE A 103 2.46 -8.90 -0.59
CA ILE A 103 1.60 -7.70 -0.59
C ILE A 103 0.22 -8.02 -1.16
N TYR A 104 0.15 -8.78 -2.25
CA TYR A 104 -1.11 -9.20 -2.85
C TYR A 104 -1.97 -10.00 -1.86
N ALA A 105 -1.35 -10.95 -1.15
CA ALA A 105 -1.99 -11.72 -0.09
C ALA A 105 -2.39 -10.83 1.10
N HIS A 106 -1.49 -9.93 1.55
CA HIS A 106 -1.79 -8.98 2.62
C HIS A 106 -3.02 -8.14 2.29
N SER A 107 -3.09 -7.58 1.08
CA SER A 107 -4.19 -6.72 0.59
C SER A 107 -5.56 -7.41 0.58
N ARG A 108 -5.58 -8.75 0.55
CA ARG A 108 -6.79 -9.59 0.65
C ARG A 108 -7.06 -10.11 2.06
N GLY A 109 -6.24 -9.76 3.04
CA GLY A 109 -6.38 -10.21 4.43
C GLY A 109 -5.86 -11.63 4.65
N ARG A 110 -4.98 -12.14 3.79
CA ARG A 110 -4.38 -13.49 3.88
C ARG A 110 -2.95 -13.42 4.42
N GLY A 111 -2.49 -14.52 5.03
CA GLY A 111 -1.08 -14.70 5.45
C GLY A 111 -0.65 -13.99 6.75
N GLY A 112 -1.59 -13.44 7.51
CA GLY A 112 -1.36 -13.08 8.92
C GLY A 112 -0.29 -12.00 9.13
N ARG A 113 0.63 -12.25 10.09
CA ARG A 113 1.71 -11.31 10.46
C ARG A 113 2.83 -11.28 9.42
N LEU A 114 3.14 -12.42 8.80
CA LEU A 114 4.22 -12.52 7.83
C LEU A 114 4.00 -11.58 6.64
N THR A 115 2.82 -11.61 6.02
CA THR A 115 2.49 -10.75 4.88
C THR A 115 2.42 -9.26 5.26
N ALA A 116 2.09 -8.96 6.52
CA ALA A 116 2.15 -7.60 7.05
C ALA A 116 3.60 -7.11 7.16
N LEU A 117 4.51 -7.93 7.69
CA LEU A 117 5.94 -7.62 7.76
C LEU A 117 6.54 -7.42 6.37
N VAL A 118 6.19 -8.27 5.40
CA VAL A 118 6.60 -8.10 3.99
C VAL A 118 6.11 -6.76 3.44
N THR A 119 4.85 -6.40 3.68
CA THR A 119 4.29 -5.12 3.21
C THR A 119 5.01 -3.92 3.83
N VAL A 120 5.32 -3.99 5.13
CA VAL A 120 6.10 -2.95 5.82
C VAL A 120 7.51 -2.87 5.24
N ALA A 121 8.19 -4.01 5.05
CA ALA A 121 9.54 -4.05 4.49
C ALA A 121 9.60 -3.41 3.08
N VAL A 122 8.63 -3.70 2.21
CA VAL A 122 8.53 -3.07 0.89
C VAL A 122 8.28 -1.56 1.02
N ALA A 123 7.35 -1.14 1.87
CA ALA A 123 7.07 0.29 2.08
C ALA A 123 8.33 1.03 2.54
N THR A 124 9.08 0.44 3.48
CA THR A 124 10.36 0.97 3.95
C THR A 124 11.38 1.04 2.82
N GLY A 125 11.58 -0.05 2.06
CA GLY A 125 12.55 -0.09 0.96
C GLY A 125 12.28 0.97 -0.11
N LEU A 126 11.02 1.11 -0.54
CA LEU A 126 10.61 2.14 -1.50
C LEU A 126 10.82 3.56 -0.95
N THR A 127 10.56 3.78 0.34
CA THR A 127 10.75 5.09 0.99
C THR A 127 12.24 5.44 1.11
N VAL A 128 13.09 4.48 1.49
CA VAL A 128 14.55 4.67 1.52
C VAL A 128 15.07 4.99 0.13
N ARG A 129 14.60 4.28 -0.89
CA ARG A 129 14.99 4.52 -2.28
C ARG A 129 14.53 5.89 -2.80
N ALA A 130 13.32 6.31 -2.45
CA ALA A 130 12.81 7.65 -2.75
C ALA A 130 13.66 8.73 -2.07
N GLY A 131 14.01 8.54 -0.79
CA GLY A 131 14.89 9.45 -0.05
C GLY A 131 16.27 9.59 -0.68
N ALA A 132 16.90 8.47 -1.08
CA ALA A 132 18.15 8.49 -1.84
C ALA A 132 18.01 9.26 -3.15
N GLY A 133 16.90 9.06 -3.86
CA GLY A 133 16.59 9.78 -5.09
C GLY A 133 16.48 11.30 -4.91
N VAL A 134 15.88 11.75 -3.80
CA VAL A 134 15.82 13.18 -3.43
C VAL A 134 17.20 13.73 -3.09
N ILE A 135 18.03 12.98 -2.35
CA ILE A 135 19.41 13.39 -2.04
C ILE A 135 20.21 13.58 -3.33
N TRP A 136 20.10 12.64 -4.28
CA TRP A 136 20.73 12.77 -5.59
C TRP A 136 20.18 13.96 -6.38
N ALA A 137 18.88 14.25 -6.30
CA ALA A 137 18.28 15.44 -6.94
C ALA A 137 18.92 16.75 -6.50
N LEU A 138 19.38 16.82 -5.24
CA LEU A 138 20.07 17.97 -4.68
C LEU A 138 21.56 18.05 -5.10
N GLY A 139 22.01 17.17 -6.00
CA GLY A 139 23.38 17.16 -6.53
C GLY A 139 24.39 16.43 -5.65
N VAL A 140 23.94 15.70 -4.63
CA VAL A 140 24.85 15.00 -3.70
C VAL A 140 25.12 13.58 -4.21
N GLY A 141 26.33 13.30 -4.69
CA GLY A 141 26.79 11.92 -4.97
C GLY A 141 26.29 11.29 -6.28
N ALA A 142 25.70 12.06 -7.19
CA ALA A 142 25.36 11.62 -8.54
C ALA A 142 25.76 12.70 -9.55
N ASP A 143 26.37 12.30 -10.66
CA ASP A 143 26.72 13.21 -11.75
C ASP A 143 25.44 13.64 -12.50
N PRO A 144 25.10 14.95 -12.54
CA PRO A 144 23.94 15.46 -13.28
C PRO A 144 23.94 15.13 -14.78
N GLY A 145 25.12 14.91 -15.37
CA GLY A 145 25.27 14.52 -16.77
C GLY A 145 24.94 13.04 -17.05
N SER A 146 24.91 12.21 -16.01
CA SER A 146 24.75 10.76 -16.17
C SER A 146 23.34 10.36 -16.62
N THR A 147 23.24 9.25 -17.35
CA THR A 147 21.94 8.64 -17.70
C THR A 147 21.20 8.18 -16.45
N PHE A 148 21.91 7.69 -15.44
CA PHE A 148 21.35 7.32 -14.15
C PHE A 148 20.63 8.48 -13.47
N TYR A 149 21.26 9.66 -13.40
CA TYR A 149 20.67 10.84 -12.77
C TYR A 149 19.34 11.21 -13.42
N ARG A 150 19.30 11.23 -14.76
CA ARG A 150 18.09 11.54 -15.53
C ARG A 150 16.98 10.52 -15.28
N LEU A 151 17.28 9.21 -15.36
CA LEU A 151 16.31 8.14 -15.09
C LEU A 151 15.83 8.16 -13.64
N ASN A 152 16.75 8.42 -12.70
CA ASN A 152 16.44 8.49 -11.29
C ASN A 152 15.45 9.61 -10.98
N LEU A 153 15.63 10.79 -11.57
CA LEU A 153 14.72 11.91 -11.37
C LEU A 153 13.38 11.74 -12.09
N ALA A 154 13.43 11.33 -13.37
CA ALA A 154 12.24 11.28 -14.20
C ALA A 154 11.34 10.07 -13.88
N VAL A 155 11.92 8.94 -13.47
CA VAL A 155 11.20 7.66 -13.35
C VAL A 155 11.33 7.09 -11.94
N TYR A 156 12.55 6.79 -11.48
CA TYR A 156 12.70 5.96 -10.27
C TYR A 156 12.20 6.67 -9.01
N THR A 157 12.55 7.95 -8.81
CA THR A 157 12.14 8.69 -7.62
C THR A 157 10.62 8.88 -7.57
N PRO A 158 9.94 9.36 -8.64
CA PRO A 158 8.48 9.46 -8.64
C PRO A 158 7.78 8.12 -8.38
N VAL A 159 8.23 7.05 -9.02
CA VAL A 159 7.67 5.70 -8.82
C VAL A 159 7.86 5.27 -7.36
N CYS A 160 9.05 5.43 -6.79
CA CYS A 160 9.32 5.05 -5.41
C CYS A 160 8.51 5.87 -4.40
N VAL A 161 8.33 7.16 -4.62
CA VAL A 161 7.48 8.02 -3.76
C VAL A 161 6.03 7.56 -3.81
N VAL A 162 5.46 7.42 -5.01
CA VAL A 162 4.04 7.06 -5.18
C VAL A 162 3.75 5.67 -4.63
N PHE A 163 4.57 4.68 -4.98
CA PHE A 163 4.35 3.31 -4.54
C PHE A 163 4.81 3.04 -3.11
N GLY A 164 5.82 3.77 -2.61
CA GLY A 164 6.21 3.76 -1.20
C GLY A 164 5.08 4.27 -0.31
N TYR A 165 4.50 5.43 -0.67
CA TYR A 165 3.30 5.94 0.01
C TYR A 165 2.13 4.95 -0.08
N THR A 166 1.87 4.40 -1.27
CA THR A 166 0.77 3.45 -1.48
C THR A 166 0.95 2.17 -0.63
N ALA A 167 2.16 1.61 -0.59
CA ALA A 167 2.50 0.44 0.23
C ALA A 167 2.36 0.74 1.73
N ALA A 168 2.83 1.92 2.18
CA ALA A 168 2.68 2.36 3.56
C ALA A 168 1.19 2.46 3.95
N ARG A 169 0.33 3.01 3.09
CA ARG A 169 -1.12 3.04 3.33
C ARG A 169 -1.72 1.64 3.45
N VAL A 170 -1.32 0.70 2.59
CA VAL A 170 -1.78 -0.70 2.66
C VAL A 170 -1.36 -1.37 3.98
N ALA A 171 -0.15 -1.11 4.46
CA ALA A 171 0.36 -1.62 5.73
C ALA A 171 -0.41 -1.05 6.93
N LEU A 172 -0.57 0.27 7.00
CA LEU A 172 -1.28 0.96 8.08
C LEU A 172 -2.75 0.53 8.16
N ASP A 173 -3.44 0.42 7.02
CA ASP A 173 -4.84 0.00 6.97
C ASP A 173 -5.03 -1.45 7.50
N GLY A 174 -3.98 -2.29 7.44
CA GLY A 174 -3.97 -3.64 7.99
C GLY A 174 -3.74 -3.71 9.51
N ILE A 175 -2.99 -2.75 10.08
CA ILE A 175 -2.69 -2.69 11.51
C ILE A 175 -3.91 -2.19 12.30
N VAL A 176 -4.51 -1.09 11.84
CA VAL A 176 -5.63 -0.41 12.54
C VAL A 176 -6.87 -1.30 12.68
N ARG A 177 -7.07 -2.28 11.79
CA ARG A 177 -8.28 -3.15 11.77
C ARG A 177 -8.19 -4.43 12.61
N ARG A 178 -7.04 -4.73 13.23
CA ARG A 178 -6.86 -5.92 14.09
C ARG A 178 -7.46 -5.91 15.53
N PRO A 179 -7.91 -4.80 16.15
CA PRO A 179 -8.26 -4.82 17.58
C PRO A 179 -9.43 -5.74 17.96
N SER A 180 -10.41 -5.96 17.08
CA SER A 180 -11.73 -6.44 17.51
C SER A 180 -11.91 -7.96 17.58
N ARG A 181 -10.99 -8.78 17.04
CA ARG A 181 -11.16 -10.25 17.03
C ARG A 181 -10.79 -10.93 18.35
N LEU A 182 -9.98 -10.30 19.20
CA LEU A 182 -9.54 -10.90 20.46
C LEU A 182 -10.56 -10.75 21.60
N LEU A 183 -11.56 -9.87 21.46
CA LEU A 183 -12.59 -9.66 22.48
C LEU A 183 -13.81 -10.58 22.32
N ARG A 184 -14.02 -11.20 21.15
CA ARG A 184 -15.24 -11.99 20.88
C ARG A 184 -15.16 -13.46 21.34
N THR A 185 -13.98 -13.98 21.65
CA THR A 185 -13.81 -15.37 22.11
C THR A 185 -13.88 -15.53 23.63
N ARG A 186 -13.97 -14.45 24.41
CA ARG A 186 -13.95 -14.53 25.89
C ARG A 186 -15.32 -14.54 26.56
N THR A 187 -16.41 -14.29 25.84
CA THR A 187 -17.77 -14.18 26.41
C THR A 187 -18.70 -15.35 26.09
N ALA A 188 -18.26 -16.37 25.34
CA ALA A 188 -19.10 -17.51 24.96
C ALA A 188 -18.93 -18.75 25.87
N GLY A 189 -18.39 -18.59 27.08
CA GLY A 189 -18.08 -19.70 27.99
C GLY A 189 -18.33 -19.37 29.45
N ARG A 190 -19.51 -18.84 29.77
CA ARG A 190 -20.06 -18.79 31.13
C ARG A 190 -21.52 -19.17 31.11
#